data_AF-A0A1H7T8D3-F1
#
_entry.id   AF-A0A1H7T8D3-F1
#
_cell.length_a   1.000
_cell.length_b   1.000
_cell.length_c   1.000
_cell.angle_alpha   90.00
_cell.angle_beta   90.00
_cell.angle_gamma   90.00
#
_symmetry.space_group_name_H-M   'P 1'
#
loop_
_entity.id
_entity.type
_entity.pdbx_description
1 polymer ?
#
loop_
_entity_poly.entity_id
_entity_poly.type
_entity_poly.pdbx_seq_one_letter_code
_entity_poly.pdbx_strand_id
1 'polypeptide(L)'
;MKKSAYPYQDLTTPQLTEEEWKDIPGASGHYQISNKGRARRVAHYRQTKQGVRIPMPAVILCQQTHASYNSFAKTYRYHLRFSITVGGKRRQINTARMIYHCFVEPFDLTDFGHVVLYRDDDSLNVCADNLYLSDTREKAKRMLARNGHEILTWSLTPKKHKAILKKTPRPKVSLGQYKISQYDLEGKLIRTFASVAEAASFMKIGSPSDLRAAVNGRRLTCKGFVWRKGHAPKVDVKDDVSETSYRYSLLSAAERKVTQYNYEGIRIQTYASIREASSATGVGRSTIQRALKGIYVTAGGYLWQHGEALRMDLRPLKKHARFNTSALGLYIKAKREKNIEKIADRISAESPNISANAMTDLLKKAEQNGIEKGKITVVKNLLAEFGFTDKQAAYAAEVPVDVVRRISSELDARPTS
;
A
#
# COMPACT_ATOMS: atom_id res chain seq x y z
N MET A 1 -1.81 -33.16 21.27
CA MET A 1 -1.02 -31.95 20.94
C MET A 1 0.45 -32.37 20.89
N LYS A 2 1.20 -31.99 19.84
CA LYS A 2 2.65 -32.30 19.77
C LYS A 2 3.35 -31.55 20.91
N LYS A 3 4.05 -32.27 21.79
CA LYS A 3 4.89 -31.66 22.83
C LYS A 3 5.92 -30.76 22.16
N SER A 4 5.98 -29.49 22.55
CA SER A 4 7.00 -28.55 22.06
C SER A 4 8.38 -29.10 22.40
N ALA A 5 9.32 -29.04 21.45
CA ALA A 5 10.70 -29.49 21.67
C ALA A 5 11.44 -28.56 22.64
N TYR A 6 11.11 -27.26 22.62
CA TYR A 6 11.69 -26.26 23.51
C TYR A 6 10.61 -25.40 24.18
N PRO A 7 10.85 -24.90 25.41
CA PRO A 7 9.87 -24.08 26.14
C PRO A 7 9.39 -22.85 25.36
N TYR A 8 10.28 -22.18 24.62
CA TYR A 8 9.93 -20.97 23.85
C TYR A 8 8.89 -21.18 22.73
N GLN A 9 8.64 -22.44 22.36
CA GLN A 9 7.65 -22.80 21.35
C GLN A 9 6.24 -22.93 21.94
N ASP A 10 6.12 -23.09 23.27
CA ASP A 10 4.83 -23.12 23.95
C ASP A 10 4.33 -21.69 24.22
N LEU A 11 3.39 -21.26 23.38
CA LEU A 11 2.73 -19.95 23.45
C LEU A 11 1.38 -20.02 24.18
N THR A 12 0.93 -21.22 24.54
CA THR A 12 -0.42 -21.47 25.06
C THR A 12 -0.43 -21.58 26.57
N THR A 13 0.57 -22.25 27.15
CA THR A 13 0.63 -22.47 28.59
C THR A 13 1.00 -21.17 29.29
N PRO A 14 0.14 -20.63 30.17
CA PRO A 14 0.41 -19.33 30.81
C PRO A 14 1.72 -19.32 31.60
N GLN A 15 2.02 -20.42 32.30
CA GLN A 15 3.19 -20.57 33.17
C GLN A 15 3.70 -22.01 33.13
N LEU A 16 4.99 -22.19 32.89
CA LEU A 16 5.63 -23.51 32.97
C LEU A 16 6.09 -23.82 34.40
N THR A 17 6.32 -25.09 34.70
CA THR A 17 6.88 -25.53 35.98
C THR A 17 8.26 -24.90 36.21
N GLU A 18 8.49 -24.34 37.41
CA GLU A 18 9.74 -23.64 37.80
C GLU A 18 10.14 -22.48 36.86
N GLU A 19 9.17 -21.91 36.17
CA GLU A 19 9.42 -20.76 35.34
C GLU A 19 9.39 -19.47 36.18
N GLU A 20 10.39 -18.64 35.99
CA GLU A 20 10.51 -17.33 36.61
C GLU A 20 10.61 -16.26 35.52
N TRP A 21 10.00 -15.10 35.74
CA TRP A 21 9.98 -13.99 34.77
C TRP A 21 10.68 -12.76 35.34
N LYS A 22 11.55 -12.15 34.54
CA LYS A 22 12.23 -10.88 34.86
C LYS A 22 12.01 -9.85 33.76
N ASP A 23 11.99 -8.59 34.15
CA ASP A 23 11.89 -7.46 33.22
C ASP A 23 13.14 -7.38 32.34
N ILE A 24 12.93 -7.12 31.05
CA ILE A 24 14.03 -6.94 30.10
C ILE A 24 14.66 -5.55 30.34
N PRO A 25 15.99 -5.44 30.53
CA PRO A 25 16.69 -4.16 30.64
C PRO A 25 16.35 -3.18 29.51
N GLY A 26 15.96 -1.96 29.87
CA GLY A 26 15.53 -0.92 28.93
C GLY A 26 14.11 -1.12 28.34
N ALA A 27 13.35 -2.10 28.85
CA ALA A 27 11.98 -2.40 28.47
C ALA A 27 11.09 -2.79 29.69
N SER A 28 11.49 -2.37 30.89
CA SER A 28 10.78 -2.62 32.14
C SER A 28 9.31 -2.17 32.05
N GLY A 29 8.42 -2.96 32.65
CA GLY A 29 6.96 -2.78 32.56
C GLY A 29 6.33 -3.02 31.18
N HIS A 30 7.11 -3.32 30.13
CA HIS A 30 6.58 -3.59 28.79
C HIS A 30 6.82 -5.05 28.37
N TYR A 31 8.02 -5.57 28.63
CA TYR A 31 8.44 -6.89 28.20
C TYR A 31 9.24 -7.62 29.28
N GLN A 32 9.00 -8.93 29.37
CA GLN A 32 9.66 -9.83 30.30
C GLN A 32 10.23 -11.04 29.56
N ILE A 33 11.24 -11.65 30.16
CA ILE A 33 11.89 -12.88 29.69
C ILE A 33 11.92 -13.90 30.83
N SER A 34 11.80 -15.18 30.50
CA SER A 34 11.79 -16.27 31.48
C SER A 34 13.09 -17.06 31.51
N ASN A 35 13.42 -17.61 32.67
CA ASN A 35 14.57 -18.51 32.86
C ASN A 35 14.52 -19.76 31.96
N LYS A 36 13.34 -20.17 31.49
CA LYS A 36 13.15 -21.33 30.59
C LYS A 36 13.27 -20.97 29.11
N GLY A 37 13.49 -19.70 28.74
CA GLY A 37 13.66 -19.33 27.33
C GLY A 37 12.53 -18.54 26.71
N ARG A 38 11.43 -18.28 27.43
CA ARG A 38 10.24 -17.62 26.87
C ARG A 38 10.34 -16.11 26.99
N ALA A 39 9.64 -15.39 26.11
CA ALA A 39 9.54 -13.93 26.16
C ALA A 39 8.07 -13.53 26.12
N ARG A 40 7.67 -12.51 26.88
CA ARG A 40 6.28 -12.02 26.90
C ARG A 40 6.22 -10.51 26.88
N ARG A 41 5.12 -10.00 26.34
CA ARG A 41 4.67 -8.63 26.57
C ARG A 41 3.77 -8.62 27.79
N VAL A 42 4.01 -7.71 28.72
CA VAL A 42 3.11 -7.45 29.85
C VAL A 42 2.01 -6.49 29.39
N ALA A 43 0.80 -6.62 29.95
CA ALA A 43 -0.29 -5.71 29.63
C ALA A 43 0.10 -4.27 30.01
N HIS A 44 0.02 -3.34 29.06
CA HIS A 44 0.38 -1.94 29.27
C HIS A 44 -0.37 -1.03 28.30
N TYR A 45 -0.22 0.29 28.46
CA TYR A 45 -0.74 1.28 27.52
C TYR A 45 0.38 1.87 26.67
N ARG A 46 0.19 1.91 25.35
CA ARG A 46 1.08 2.63 24.43
C ARG A 46 0.45 3.96 24.02
N GLN A 47 1.19 5.06 24.16
CA GLN A 47 0.75 6.37 23.69
C GLN A 47 1.16 6.62 22.24
N THR A 48 0.26 7.20 21.44
CA THR A 48 0.58 7.69 20.08
C THR A 48 1.19 9.09 20.13
N LYS A 49 1.73 9.58 19.00
CA LYS A 49 2.21 10.97 18.87
C LYS A 49 1.12 12.02 19.12
N GLN A 50 -0.15 11.61 19.05
CA GLN A 50 -1.34 12.46 19.26
C GLN A 50 -1.90 12.30 20.68
N GLY A 51 -1.21 11.60 21.59
CA GLY A 51 -1.63 11.41 22.98
C GLY A 51 -2.65 10.29 23.23
N VAL A 52 -3.13 9.61 22.18
CA VAL A 52 -4.10 8.52 22.31
C VAL A 52 -3.48 7.32 23.02
N ARG A 53 -4.13 6.82 24.07
CA ARG A 53 -3.72 5.62 24.82
C ARG A 53 -4.31 4.37 24.17
N ILE A 54 -3.45 3.49 23.67
CA ILE A 54 -3.83 2.21 23.08
C ILE A 54 -3.52 1.09 24.08
N PRO A 55 -4.50 0.29 24.52
CA PRO A 55 -4.24 -0.86 25.37
C PRO A 55 -3.50 -1.95 24.59
N MET A 56 -2.43 -2.48 25.19
CA MET A 56 -1.62 -3.57 24.66
C MET A 56 -1.81 -4.79 25.57
N PRO A 57 -2.41 -5.90 25.11
CA PRO A 57 -2.67 -7.06 25.96
C PRO A 57 -1.38 -7.84 26.26
N ALA A 58 -1.39 -8.60 27.35
CA ALA A 58 -0.32 -9.53 27.68
C ALA A 58 -0.31 -10.70 26.69
N VAL A 59 0.87 -11.02 26.14
CA VAL A 59 1.02 -12.07 25.11
C VAL A 59 2.41 -12.71 25.22
N ILE A 60 2.48 -14.05 25.13
CA ILE A 60 3.75 -14.77 24.96
C ILE A 60 4.21 -14.59 23.51
N LEU A 61 5.45 -14.11 23.33
CA LEU A 61 6.00 -13.75 22.04
C LEU A 61 6.55 -14.97 21.30
N CYS A 62 6.13 -15.13 20.05
CA CYS A 62 6.80 -16.05 19.13
C CYS A 62 8.22 -15.55 18.83
N GLN A 63 9.19 -16.46 18.94
CA GLN A 63 10.60 -16.18 18.70
C GLN A 63 11.05 -16.79 17.37
N GLN A 64 12.03 -16.14 16.73
CA GLN A 64 12.56 -16.54 15.43
C GLN A 64 13.90 -17.23 15.60
N THR A 65 14.06 -18.38 14.93
CA THR A 65 15.36 -19.00 14.73
C THR A 65 16.03 -18.38 13.51
N HIS A 66 17.28 -17.94 13.67
CA HIS A 66 18.07 -17.42 12.57
C HIS A 66 19.28 -18.30 12.34
N ALA A 67 19.42 -18.81 11.12
CA ALA A 67 20.54 -19.63 10.71
C ALA A 67 21.69 -18.77 10.17
N SER A 68 22.90 -19.05 10.61
CA SER A 68 24.14 -18.49 10.07
C SER A 68 24.98 -19.64 9.55
N TYR A 69 25.26 -19.65 8.25
CA TYR A 69 26.13 -20.66 7.64
C TYR A 69 27.59 -20.39 8.00
N ASN A 70 28.25 -21.37 8.61
CA ASN A 70 29.69 -21.35 8.80
C ASN A 70 30.35 -22.03 7.60
N SER A 71 30.92 -21.23 6.69
CA SER A 71 31.56 -21.73 5.47
C SER A 71 32.81 -22.58 5.73
N PHE A 72 33.42 -22.43 6.90
CA PHE A 72 34.61 -23.15 7.32
C PHE A 72 34.24 -24.53 7.87
N ALA A 73 33.30 -24.58 8.82
CA ALA A 73 32.81 -25.84 9.40
C ALA A 73 31.71 -26.54 8.57
N LYS A 74 31.34 -25.97 7.41
CA LYS A 74 30.26 -26.44 6.51
C LYS A 74 28.93 -26.75 7.20
N THR A 75 28.64 -26.06 8.30
CA THR A 75 27.50 -26.31 9.17
C THR A 75 26.72 -25.03 9.44
N TYR A 76 25.44 -25.16 9.72
CA TYR A 76 24.61 -24.04 10.17
C TYR A 76 24.70 -23.89 11.68
N ARG A 77 24.78 -22.64 12.14
CA ARG A 77 24.56 -22.29 13.54
C ARG A 77 23.27 -21.52 13.67
N TYR A 78 22.47 -21.90 14.65
CA TYR A 78 21.20 -21.26 14.92
C TYR A 78 21.34 -20.30 16.10
N HIS A 79 20.54 -19.25 16.10
CA HIS A 79 20.36 -18.41 17.27
C HIS A 79 18.91 -18.00 17.38
N LEU A 80 18.43 -17.99 18.62
CA LEU A 80 17.08 -17.57 18.95
C LEU A 80 17.04 -16.06 19.19
N ARG A 81 16.07 -15.40 18.58
CA ARG A 81 15.87 -13.94 18.72
C ARG A 81 14.40 -13.56 18.69
N PHE A 82 14.08 -12.41 19.27
CA PHE A 82 12.75 -11.80 19.15
C PHE A 82 12.85 -10.28 19.09
N SER A 83 11.77 -9.64 18.64
CA SER A 83 11.70 -8.20 18.53
C SER A 83 10.83 -7.59 19.63
N ILE A 84 11.32 -6.51 20.24
CA ILE A 84 10.54 -5.66 21.15
C ILE A 84 10.40 -4.26 20.55
N THR A 85 9.36 -3.53 20.94
CA THR A 85 9.15 -2.14 20.53
C THR A 85 8.84 -1.28 21.73
N VAL A 86 9.75 -0.34 22.05
CA VAL A 86 9.61 0.60 23.16
C VAL A 86 9.84 2.00 22.62
N GLY A 87 8.97 2.96 22.96
CA GLY A 87 9.08 4.35 22.48
C GLY A 87 9.07 4.49 20.94
N GLY A 88 8.37 3.59 20.23
CA GLY A 88 8.32 3.57 18.76
C GLY A 88 9.59 3.04 18.08
N LYS A 89 10.62 2.65 18.84
CA LYS A 89 11.85 2.06 18.30
C LYS A 89 11.80 0.53 18.44
N ARG A 90 11.90 -0.18 17.33
CA ARG A 90 11.99 -1.65 17.30
C ARG A 90 13.43 -2.10 17.51
N ARG A 91 13.66 -3.04 18.43
CA ARG A 91 14.98 -3.64 18.72
C ARG A 91 14.89 -5.16 18.62
N GLN A 92 15.95 -5.79 18.12
CA GLN A 92 16.11 -7.24 18.12
C GLN A 92 16.90 -7.66 19.36
N ILE A 93 16.40 -8.65 20.07
CA ILE A 93 16.99 -9.19 21.30
C ILE A 93 17.52 -10.59 21.00
N ASN A 94 18.78 -10.85 21.39
CA ASN A 94 19.34 -12.20 21.43
C ASN A 94 18.87 -12.88 22.73
N THR A 95 18.13 -13.97 22.60
CA THR A 95 17.45 -14.60 23.73
C THR A 95 18.43 -15.12 24.78
N ALA A 96 19.47 -15.86 24.36
CA ALA A 96 20.45 -16.45 25.28
C ALA A 96 21.23 -15.39 26.07
N ARG A 97 21.71 -14.33 25.40
CA ARG A 97 22.40 -13.21 26.07
C ARG A 97 21.52 -12.55 27.12
N MET A 98 20.25 -12.35 26.79
CA MET A 98 19.30 -11.69 27.68
C MET A 98 18.99 -12.55 28.90
N ILE A 99 18.79 -13.85 28.71
CA ILE A 99 18.53 -14.79 29.82
C ILE A 99 19.72 -14.87 30.75
N TYR A 100 20.92 -15.04 30.20
CA TYR A 100 22.14 -15.10 31.00
C TYR A 100 22.29 -13.85 31.88
N HIS A 101 22.14 -12.65 31.28
CA HIS A 101 22.20 -11.38 32.01
C HIS A 101 21.13 -11.27 33.12
N CYS A 102 19.91 -11.77 32.88
CA CYS A 102 18.81 -11.63 33.84
C CYS A 102 18.83 -12.69 34.95
N PHE A 103 19.25 -13.92 34.66
CA PHE A 103 19.05 -15.09 35.52
C PHE A 103 20.33 -15.78 35.99
N VAL A 104 21.47 -15.56 35.34
CA VAL A 104 22.74 -16.20 35.72
C VAL A 104 23.69 -15.18 36.33
N GLU A 105 24.16 -14.23 35.53
CA GLU A 105 25.07 -13.18 36.00
C GLU A 105 24.96 -11.93 35.10
N PRO A 106 24.73 -10.73 35.67
CA PRO A 106 24.72 -9.49 34.90
C PRO A 106 26.08 -9.21 34.27
N PHE A 107 26.08 -8.95 32.95
CA PHE A 107 27.27 -8.53 32.20
C PHE A 107 26.92 -7.42 31.20
N ASP A 108 27.93 -6.72 30.66
CA ASP A 108 27.73 -5.68 29.67
C ASP A 108 27.18 -6.26 28.36
N LEU A 109 25.90 -5.99 28.09
CA LEU A 109 25.21 -6.43 26.88
C LEU A 109 25.75 -5.78 25.60
N THR A 110 26.46 -4.64 25.70
CA THR A 110 27.07 -3.92 24.58
C THR A 110 28.44 -4.48 24.19
N ASP A 111 29.10 -5.21 25.09
CA ASP A 111 30.35 -5.88 24.79
C ASP A 111 30.12 -7.20 24.03
N PHE A 112 30.61 -7.24 22.80
CA PHE A 112 30.55 -8.40 21.92
C PHE A 112 31.71 -9.39 22.14
N GLY A 113 32.70 -9.03 22.97
CA GLY A 113 33.79 -9.92 23.39
C GLY A 113 33.33 -11.04 24.31
N HIS A 114 32.33 -10.76 25.15
CA HIS A 114 31.62 -11.74 25.98
C HIS A 114 30.67 -12.59 25.12
N VAL A 115 30.81 -13.90 25.19
CA VAL A 115 30.01 -14.87 24.45
C VAL A 115 29.31 -15.82 25.40
N VAL A 116 27.98 -15.89 25.31
CA VAL A 116 27.18 -16.89 26.01
C VAL A 116 27.22 -18.20 25.22
N LEU A 117 27.57 -19.29 25.90
CA LEU A 117 27.68 -20.65 25.35
C LEU A 117 26.70 -21.60 26.05
N TYR A 118 26.52 -22.78 25.46
CA TYR A 118 25.53 -23.79 25.84
C TYR A 118 26.25 -25.03 26.37
N ARG A 119 25.83 -25.58 27.53
CA ARG A 119 26.49 -26.75 28.14
C ARG A 119 26.26 -28.01 27.30
N ASP A 120 25.03 -28.18 26.82
CA ASP A 120 24.60 -29.29 25.95
C ASP A 120 24.95 -29.12 24.46
N ASP A 121 25.57 -27.99 24.09
CA ASP A 121 25.89 -27.60 22.71
C ASP A 121 24.68 -27.35 21.78
N ASP A 122 23.47 -27.30 22.34
CA ASP A 122 22.26 -26.95 21.60
C ASP A 122 21.95 -25.45 21.74
N SER A 123 22.19 -24.70 20.66
CA SER A 123 21.93 -23.26 20.60
C SER A 123 20.46 -22.83 20.72
N LEU A 124 19.53 -23.77 20.71
CA LEU A 124 18.10 -23.53 20.90
C LEU A 124 17.64 -23.85 22.33
N ASN A 125 18.43 -24.62 23.10
CA ASN A 125 18.20 -24.81 24.52
C ASN A 125 18.76 -23.61 25.31
N VAL A 126 17.95 -22.56 25.39
CA VAL A 126 18.32 -21.29 26.04
C VAL A 126 17.92 -21.22 27.52
N CYS A 127 17.65 -22.36 28.18
CA CYS A 127 17.36 -22.39 29.61
C CYS A 127 18.54 -21.84 30.42
N ALA A 128 18.30 -21.04 31.45
CA ALA A 128 19.33 -20.36 32.24
C ALA A 128 20.42 -21.32 32.73
N ASP A 129 20.05 -22.50 33.24
CA ASP A 129 20.99 -23.51 33.76
C ASP A 129 21.93 -24.08 32.68
N ASN A 130 21.50 -24.04 31.42
CA ASN A 130 22.30 -24.49 30.27
C ASN A 130 23.28 -23.41 29.76
N LEU A 131 23.20 -22.18 30.27
CA LEU A 131 24.01 -21.06 29.80
C LEU A 131 25.23 -20.82 30.70
N TYR A 132 26.35 -20.44 30.08
CA TYR A 132 27.51 -19.92 30.78
C TYR A 132 28.21 -18.84 29.94
N LEU A 133 28.85 -17.88 30.62
CA LEU A 133 29.64 -16.84 29.97
C LEU A 133 31.03 -17.38 29.63
N SER A 134 31.53 -16.96 28.48
CA SER A 134 32.89 -17.21 28.03
C SER A 134 33.37 -15.97 27.29
N ASP A 135 34.64 -15.93 26.93
CA ASP A 135 35.17 -14.89 26.05
C ASP A 135 35.38 -15.43 24.63
N THR A 136 35.69 -14.52 23.71
CA THR A 136 35.93 -14.89 22.32
C THR A 136 37.17 -15.77 22.14
N ARG A 137 38.17 -15.71 23.05
CA ARG A 137 39.40 -16.50 22.98
C ARG A 137 39.15 -17.95 23.40
N GLU A 138 38.49 -18.16 24.54
CA GLU A 138 38.10 -19.46 25.07
C GLU A 138 37.09 -20.16 24.15
N LYS A 139 36.11 -19.43 23.61
CA LYS A 139 35.25 -19.95 22.55
C LYS A 139 36.06 -20.48 21.38
N ALA A 140 37.09 -19.74 20.95
CA ALA A 140 37.91 -20.11 19.81
C ALA A 140 38.82 -21.32 20.13
N LYS A 141 39.39 -21.42 21.34
CA LYS A 141 40.09 -22.62 21.84
C LYS A 141 39.17 -23.84 21.85
N ARG A 142 37.92 -23.71 22.31
CA ARG A 142 36.92 -24.78 22.29
C ARG A 142 36.59 -25.23 20.86
N MET A 143 36.49 -24.30 19.91
CA MET A 143 36.29 -24.65 18.50
C MET A 143 37.49 -25.40 17.91
N LEU A 144 38.71 -24.99 18.27
CA LEU A 144 39.94 -25.65 17.87
C LEU A 144 40.01 -27.09 18.42
N ALA A 145 39.74 -27.27 19.70
CA ALA A 145 39.77 -28.58 20.37
C ALA A 145 38.73 -29.57 19.81
N ARG A 146 37.53 -29.11 19.45
CA ARG A 146 36.45 -29.98 18.93
C ARG A 146 36.58 -30.35 17.47
N ASN A 147 37.06 -29.42 16.62
CA ASN A 147 37.03 -29.61 15.17
C ASN A 147 38.43 -29.78 14.56
N GLY A 148 39.50 -29.82 15.37
CA GLY A 148 40.89 -30.01 14.90
C GLY A 148 41.41 -28.90 13.98
N HIS A 149 40.76 -27.75 13.97
CA HIS A 149 41.00 -26.70 12.98
C HIS A 149 41.94 -25.61 13.52
N GLU A 150 43.24 -25.72 13.20
CA GLU A 150 44.39 -24.92 13.69
C GLU A 150 44.32 -23.37 13.64
N ILE A 151 43.27 -22.74 13.13
CA ILE A 151 43.37 -21.34 12.70
C ILE A 151 42.64 -20.39 13.65
N LEU A 152 43.34 -20.01 14.73
CA LEU A 152 43.01 -18.81 15.52
C LEU A 152 43.64 -17.59 14.83
N THR A 153 42.84 -16.69 14.25
CA THR A 153 43.35 -15.58 13.44
C THR A 153 44.31 -14.63 14.16
N TRP A 154 44.23 -14.57 15.49
CA TRP A 154 45.04 -13.68 16.34
C TRP A 154 46.40 -14.28 16.74
N SER A 155 46.60 -15.61 16.60
CA SER A 155 47.91 -16.25 16.81
C SER A 155 48.67 -16.46 15.49
N LEU A 156 48.12 -15.98 14.36
CA LEU A 156 48.77 -16.05 13.05
C LEU A 156 49.73 -14.87 12.87
N THR A 157 50.95 -15.16 12.45
CA THR A 157 51.83 -14.13 11.90
C THR A 157 51.16 -13.49 10.65
N PRO A 158 51.44 -12.21 10.35
CA PRO A 158 50.86 -11.51 9.20
C PRO A 158 51.00 -12.28 7.87
N LYS A 159 52.09 -13.04 7.71
CA LYS A 159 52.35 -13.90 6.55
C LYS A 159 51.38 -15.10 6.47
N LYS A 160 51.15 -15.83 7.57
CA LYS A 160 50.20 -16.95 7.62
C LYS A 160 48.76 -16.44 7.43
N HIS A 161 48.41 -15.30 8.04
CA HIS A 161 47.10 -14.65 7.86
C HIS A 161 46.84 -14.28 6.38
N LYS A 162 47.83 -13.70 5.69
CA LYS A 162 47.75 -13.37 4.26
C LYS A 162 47.66 -14.62 3.36
N ALA A 163 48.32 -15.72 3.72
CA ALA A 163 48.25 -16.99 3.00
C ALA A 163 46.89 -17.69 3.17
N ILE A 164 46.29 -17.64 4.36
CA ILE A 164 44.96 -18.21 4.63
C ILE A 164 43.87 -17.40 3.93
N LEU A 165 43.97 -16.06 3.93
CA LEU A 165 43.08 -15.18 3.13
C LEU A 165 43.15 -15.46 1.62
N LYS A 166 44.28 -15.98 1.12
CA LYS A 166 44.42 -16.44 -0.28
C LYS A 166 43.80 -17.83 -0.49
N LYS A 167 43.89 -18.74 0.49
CA LYS A 167 43.35 -20.12 0.44
C LYS A 167 41.85 -20.24 0.73
N THR A 168 41.29 -19.31 1.49
CA THR A 168 39.85 -19.13 1.59
C THR A 168 39.47 -18.15 0.50
N PRO A 169 39.06 -18.60 -0.71
CA PRO A 169 38.31 -17.70 -1.55
C PRO A 169 37.10 -17.35 -0.69
N ARG A 170 37.02 -16.10 -0.23
CA ARG A 170 35.69 -15.54 -0.06
C ARG A 170 35.04 -15.88 -1.40
N PRO A 171 33.90 -16.57 -1.47
CA PRO A 171 33.02 -16.26 -2.56
C PRO A 171 32.72 -14.77 -2.33
N LYS A 172 33.57 -13.91 -2.90
CA LYS A 172 33.02 -12.98 -3.86
C LYS A 172 32.26 -13.92 -4.79
N VAL A 173 31.01 -14.24 -4.44
CA VAL A 173 29.99 -14.20 -5.45
C VAL A 173 30.38 -12.93 -6.19
N SER A 174 30.84 -13.09 -7.41
CA SER A 174 30.91 -11.98 -8.33
C SER A 174 29.47 -11.48 -8.36
N LEU A 175 29.12 -10.62 -7.40
CA LEU A 175 27.98 -9.74 -7.45
C LEU A 175 28.35 -8.89 -8.66
N GLY A 176 27.98 -9.40 -9.83
CA GLY A 176 28.83 -9.29 -10.99
C GLY A 176 29.23 -7.85 -11.23
N GLN A 177 30.49 -7.67 -11.59
CA GLN A 177 30.84 -6.60 -12.51
C GLN A 177 30.16 -6.92 -13.85
N TYR A 178 28.83 -6.91 -13.84
CA TYR A 178 28.04 -6.87 -15.04
C TYR A 178 28.16 -5.45 -15.53
N LYS A 179 28.59 -5.31 -16.78
CA LYS A 179 28.42 -4.07 -17.51
C LYS A 179 26.95 -3.68 -17.42
N ILE A 180 26.69 -2.42 -17.12
CA ILE A 180 25.33 -1.89 -17.08
C ILE A 180 25.18 -0.90 -18.21
N SER A 181 24.02 -0.93 -18.84
CA SER A 181 23.71 -0.03 -19.94
C SER A 181 22.59 0.91 -19.58
N GLN A 182 22.75 2.15 -20.02
CA GLN A 182 21.80 3.23 -19.98
C GLN A 182 21.06 3.28 -21.31
N TYR A 183 19.74 3.37 -21.23
CA TYR A 183 18.83 3.43 -22.37
C TYR A 183 17.95 4.68 -22.26
N ASP A 184 17.45 5.16 -23.39
CA ASP A 184 16.38 6.16 -23.41
C ASP A 184 15.04 5.57 -22.92
N LEU A 185 13.97 6.36 -23.00
CA LEU A 185 12.65 5.92 -22.56
C LEU A 185 12.02 4.92 -23.56
N GLU A 186 12.47 4.95 -24.80
CA GLU A 186 12.07 4.07 -25.89
C GLU A 186 12.83 2.72 -25.87
N GLY A 187 13.83 2.59 -24.99
CA GLY A 187 14.62 1.39 -24.80
C GLY A 187 15.81 1.25 -25.75
N LYS A 188 16.22 2.30 -26.47
CA LYS A 188 17.42 2.33 -27.31
C LYS A 188 18.67 2.62 -26.46
N LEU A 189 19.74 1.88 -26.75
CA LEU A 189 21.01 1.99 -26.03
C LEU A 189 21.64 3.38 -26.22
N ILE A 190 21.95 4.03 -25.11
CA ILE A 190 22.72 5.29 -25.08
C ILE A 190 24.19 4.99 -24.76
N ARG A 191 24.44 4.20 -23.70
CA ARG A 191 25.80 3.96 -23.21
C ARG A 191 25.91 2.70 -22.37
N THR A 192 27.10 2.11 -22.34
CA THR A 192 27.47 1.03 -21.42
C THR A 192 28.57 1.49 -20.46
N PHE A 193 28.42 1.17 -19.17
CA PHE A 193 29.40 1.41 -18.12
C PHE A 193 29.95 0.07 -17.61
N ALA A 194 31.18 0.06 -17.11
CA ALA A 194 31.79 -1.14 -16.56
C ALA A 194 31.18 -1.55 -15.22
N SER A 195 30.60 -0.59 -14.47
CA SER A 195 29.93 -0.88 -13.20
C SER A 195 28.87 0.16 -12.81
N VAL A 196 28.01 -0.24 -11.85
CA VAL A 196 27.06 0.67 -11.17
C VAL A 196 27.77 1.85 -10.50
N ALA A 197 28.97 1.64 -9.93
CA ALA A 197 29.69 2.70 -9.24
C ALA A 197 30.16 3.79 -10.22
N GLU A 198 30.70 3.37 -11.35
CA GLU A 198 31.13 4.27 -12.43
C GLU A 198 29.94 5.07 -12.98
N ALA A 199 28.84 4.40 -13.32
CA ALA A 199 27.64 5.07 -13.79
C ALA A 199 27.04 6.03 -12.74
N ALA A 200 27.03 5.65 -11.46
CA ALA A 200 26.53 6.50 -10.39
C ALA A 200 27.39 7.75 -10.22
N SER A 201 28.72 7.63 -10.31
CA SER A 201 29.64 8.76 -10.29
C SER A 201 29.42 9.69 -11.49
N PHE A 202 29.38 9.11 -12.70
CA PHE A 202 29.17 9.85 -13.94
C PHE A 202 27.84 10.62 -13.95
N MET A 203 26.75 9.97 -13.51
CA MET A 203 25.40 10.55 -13.45
C MET A 203 25.14 11.38 -12.19
N LYS A 204 26.15 11.53 -11.31
CA LYS A 204 26.04 12.23 -10.02
C LYS A 204 24.83 11.75 -9.20
N ILE A 205 24.69 10.43 -9.10
CA ILE A 205 23.65 9.77 -8.31
C ILE A 205 24.17 9.63 -6.88
N GLY A 206 23.55 10.35 -5.94
CA GLY A 206 23.98 10.38 -4.53
C GLY A 206 23.92 9.02 -3.82
N SER A 207 23.04 8.11 -4.26
CA SER A 207 22.95 6.76 -3.72
C SER A 207 23.02 5.69 -4.82
N PRO A 208 24.12 4.90 -4.88
CA PRO A 208 24.23 3.78 -5.83
C PRO A 208 23.14 2.71 -5.66
N SER A 209 22.43 2.68 -4.52
CA SER A 209 21.32 1.75 -4.30
C SER A 209 20.12 2.05 -5.21
N ASP A 210 19.89 3.32 -5.56
CA ASP A 210 18.80 3.72 -6.45
C ASP A 210 19.05 3.20 -7.87
N LEU A 211 20.30 3.29 -8.32
CA LEU A 211 20.72 2.75 -9.61
C LEU A 211 20.65 1.22 -9.62
N ARG A 212 21.08 0.54 -8.54
CA ARG A 212 20.92 -0.92 -8.41
C ARG A 212 19.46 -1.35 -8.42
N ALA A 213 18.57 -0.56 -7.83
CA ALA A 213 17.15 -0.85 -7.87
C ALA A 213 16.61 -0.80 -9.31
N ALA A 214 17.07 0.18 -10.10
CA ALA A 214 16.69 0.29 -11.51
C ALA A 214 17.25 -0.86 -12.37
N VAL A 215 18.54 -1.16 -12.23
CA VAL A 215 19.22 -2.25 -12.96
C VAL A 215 18.60 -3.63 -12.67
N ASN A 216 18.08 -3.84 -11.45
CA ASN A 216 17.44 -5.10 -11.06
C ASN A 216 15.91 -5.10 -11.25
N GLY A 217 15.34 -4.14 -11.98
CA GLY A 217 13.90 -4.09 -12.29
C GLY A 217 12.99 -3.69 -11.13
N ARG A 218 13.53 -3.42 -9.93
CA ARG A 218 12.75 -2.90 -8.78
C ARG A 218 12.26 -1.47 -9.00
N ARG A 219 12.94 -0.72 -9.86
CA ARG A 219 12.54 0.60 -10.37
C ARG A 219 12.64 0.61 -11.89
N LEU A 220 11.75 1.33 -12.57
CA LEU A 220 11.73 1.36 -14.03
C LEU A 220 12.84 2.27 -14.57
N THR A 221 12.99 3.42 -13.93
CA THR A 221 13.92 4.47 -14.34
C THR A 221 14.76 4.96 -13.16
N CYS A 222 15.94 5.48 -13.47
CA CYS A 222 16.77 6.25 -12.55
C CYS A 222 17.31 7.45 -13.31
N LYS A 223 17.14 8.66 -12.75
CA LYS A 223 17.55 9.94 -13.37
C LYS A 223 17.02 10.14 -14.81
N GLY A 224 15.83 9.62 -15.12
CA GLY A 224 15.23 9.78 -16.46
C GLY A 224 15.62 8.74 -17.49
N PHE A 225 16.41 7.72 -17.12
CA PHE A 225 16.87 6.69 -18.03
C PHE A 225 16.46 5.30 -17.56
N VAL A 226 16.34 4.37 -18.50
CA VAL A 226 16.16 2.94 -18.24
C VAL A 226 17.53 2.30 -18.08
N TRP A 227 17.65 1.38 -17.12
CA TRP A 227 18.93 0.72 -16.81
C TRP A 227 18.77 -0.79 -16.84
N ARG A 228 19.66 -1.48 -17.56
CA ARG A 228 19.69 -2.95 -17.65
C ARG A 228 21.13 -3.48 -17.60
N LYS A 229 21.27 -4.75 -17.25
CA LYS A 229 22.55 -5.46 -17.32
C LYS A 229 22.85 -5.80 -18.79
N GLY A 230 24.14 -5.84 -19.16
CA GLY A 230 24.58 -6.17 -20.51
C GLY A 230 24.70 -4.94 -21.42
N HIS A 231 24.63 -5.16 -22.73
CA HIS A 231 24.92 -4.18 -23.78
C HIS A 231 23.99 -4.36 -25.00
N ALA A 232 22.77 -4.85 -24.77
CA ALA A 232 21.80 -5.03 -25.84
C ALA A 232 21.54 -3.67 -26.52
N PRO A 233 21.41 -3.61 -27.86
CA PRO A 233 21.18 -2.34 -28.57
C PRO A 233 19.78 -1.77 -28.33
N LYS A 234 18.82 -2.64 -28.02
CA LYS A 234 17.43 -2.29 -27.68
C LYS A 234 16.92 -3.23 -26.59
N VAL A 235 16.12 -2.72 -25.66
CA VAL A 235 15.48 -3.49 -24.59
C VAL A 235 14.00 -3.18 -24.54
N ASP A 236 13.18 -4.19 -24.20
CA ASP A 236 11.80 -3.93 -23.83
C ASP A 236 11.76 -3.32 -22.41
N VAL A 237 11.12 -2.16 -22.32
CA VAL A 237 11.04 -1.37 -21.09
C VAL A 237 9.96 -1.96 -20.16
N LYS A 238 8.95 -2.65 -20.69
CA LYS A 238 7.73 -3.07 -19.97
C LYS A 238 7.76 -4.51 -19.43
N ASP A 239 8.58 -5.40 -19.99
CA ASP A 239 8.49 -6.85 -19.71
C ASP A 239 8.85 -7.28 -18.27
N ASP A 240 9.66 -6.52 -17.54
CA ASP A 240 10.25 -6.97 -16.26
C ASP A 240 9.89 -6.13 -15.03
N VAL A 241 8.93 -5.21 -15.14
CA VAL A 241 8.76 -4.17 -14.12
C VAL A 241 7.39 -4.21 -13.48
N SER A 242 7.37 -4.24 -12.15
CA SER A 242 6.12 -4.15 -11.39
C SER A 242 5.30 -2.92 -11.79
N GLU A 243 3.98 -3.08 -11.89
CA GLU A 243 2.99 -2.03 -12.18
C GLU A 243 3.22 -0.75 -11.33
N THR A 244 3.60 -0.95 -10.07
CA THR A 244 3.90 0.15 -9.14
C THR A 244 5.09 0.99 -9.60
N SER A 245 6.15 0.32 -10.08
CA SER A 245 7.36 0.97 -10.55
C SER A 245 7.15 1.70 -11.90
N TYR A 246 6.32 1.13 -12.79
CA TYR A 246 5.89 1.82 -14.02
C TYR A 246 5.11 3.10 -13.68
N ARG A 247 4.13 3.01 -12.79
CA ARG A 247 3.32 4.16 -12.35
C ARG A 247 4.14 5.32 -11.82
N TYR A 248 5.21 5.07 -11.06
CA TYR A 248 6.08 6.13 -10.50
C TYR A 248 7.21 6.58 -11.44
N SER A 249 7.28 6.03 -12.64
CA SER A 249 8.28 6.42 -13.63
C SER A 249 7.90 7.71 -14.37
N LEU A 250 8.86 8.25 -15.12
CA LEU A 250 8.63 9.36 -16.04
C LEU A 250 7.86 8.94 -17.29
N LEU A 251 7.87 7.65 -17.66
CA LEU A 251 7.09 7.12 -18.79
C LEU A 251 5.58 7.27 -18.58
N SER A 252 5.12 7.00 -17.36
CA SER A 252 3.70 7.15 -17.00
C SER A 252 3.33 8.60 -16.65
N ALA A 253 4.23 9.59 -16.83
CA ALA A 253 3.95 10.97 -16.43
C ALA A 253 2.72 11.58 -17.11
N ALA A 254 2.49 11.26 -18.39
CA ALA A 254 1.31 11.68 -19.12
C ALA A 254 0.04 10.97 -18.63
N GLU A 255 0.11 9.67 -18.36
CA GLU A 255 -1.01 8.85 -17.85
C GLU A 255 -1.37 9.20 -16.39
N ARG A 256 -0.40 9.71 -15.63
CA ARG A 256 -0.58 10.20 -14.25
C ARG A 256 -1.30 11.53 -14.16
N LYS A 257 -1.47 12.24 -15.27
CA LYS A 257 -2.21 13.49 -15.28
C LYS A 257 -3.65 13.21 -14.88
N VAL A 258 -4.17 14.10 -14.05
CA VAL A 258 -5.54 14.01 -13.54
C VAL A 258 -6.23 15.32 -13.84
N THR A 259 -7.41 15.23 -14.41
CA THR A 259 -8.22 16.39 -14.77
C THR A 259 -9.43 16.47 -13.86
N GLN A 260 -9.68 17.69 -13.38
CA GLN A 260 -10.81 18.07 -12.56
C GLN A 260 -11.90 18.68 -13.43
N TYR A 261 -13.14 18.28 -13.22
CA TYR A 261 -14.32 18.76 -13.96
C TYR A 261 -15.40 19.26 -13.01
N ASN A 262 -16.25 20.16 -13.51
CA ASN A 262 -17.50 20.55 -12.85
C ASN A 262 -18.59 19.47 -13.05
N TYR A 263 -19.79 19.67 -12.50
CA TYR A 263 -20.89 18.70 -12.61
C TYR A 263 -21.53 18.63 -14.01
N GLU A 264 -21.24 19.59 -14.87
CA GLU A 264 -21.57 19.58 -16.28
C GLU A 264 -20.57 18.75 -17.11
N GLY A 265 -19.50 18.25 -16.48
CA GLY A 265 -18.45 17.50 -17.15
C GLY A 265 -17.50 18.37 -17.98
N ILE A 266 -17.47 19.68 -17.73
CA ILE A 266 -16.55 20.64 -18.38
C ILE A 266 -15.26 20.70 -17.56
N ARG A 267 -14.12 20.62 -18.25
CA ARG A 267 -12.80 20.68 -17.62
C ARG A 267 -12.59 22.02 -16.92
N ILE A 268 -12.17 21.94 -15.67
CA ILE A 268 -11.70 23.08 -14.87
C ILE A 268 -10.19 23.19 -15.04
N GLN A 269 -9.45 22.15 -14.64
CA GLN A 269 -7.99 22.17 -14.62
C GLN A 269 -7.41 20.76 -14.74
N THR A 270 -6.23 20.67 -15.37
CA THR A 270 -5.42 19.45 -15.46
C THR A 270 -4.19 19.61 -14.57
N TYR A 271 -3.88 18.58 -13.79
CA TYR A 271 -2.73 18.52 -12.89
C TYR A 271 -1.76 17.42 -13.31
N ALA A 272 -0.46 17.61 -13.09
CA ALA A 272 0.56 16.62 -13.42
C ALA A 272 0.51 15.38 -12.49
N SER A 273 -0.13 15.50 -11.33
CA SER A 273 -0.35 14.38 -10.41
C SER A 273 -1.48 14.61 -9.41
N ILE A 274 -1.95 13.52 -8.80
CA ILE A 274 -2.88 13.56 -7.64
C ILE A 274 -2.32 14.41 -6.48
N ARG A 275 -0.99 14.45 -6.30
CA ARG A 275 -0.37 15.24 -5.23
C ARG A 275 -0.56 16.73 -5.47
N GLU A 276 -0.34 17.17 -6.70
CA GLU A 276 -0.54 18.56 -7.11
C GLU A 276 -2.02 18.94 -7.04
N ALA A 277 -2.89 18.10 -7.60
CA ALA A 277 -4.33 18.28 -7.52
C ALA A 277 -4.82 18.43 -6.07
N SER A 278 -4.34 17.59 -5.16
CA SER A 278 -4.66 17.65 -3.73
C SER A 278 -4.18 18.94 -3.08
N SER A 279 -3.00 19.43 -3.46
CA SER A 279 -2.45 20.68 -2.93
C SER A 279 -3.21 21.91 -3.44
N ALA A 280 -3.62 21.91 -4.71
CA ALA A 280 -4.33 23.02 -5.32
C ALA A 280 -5.80 23.09 -4.89
N THR A 281 -6.45 21.93 -4.73
CA THR A 281 -7.90 21.86 -4.41
C THR A 281 -8.21 21.66 -2.93
N GLY A 282 -7.20 21.34 -2.10
CA GLY A 282 -7.40 20.97 -0.69
C GLY A 282 -8.04 19.59 -0.48
N VAL A 283 -8.37 18.86 -1.55
CA VAL A 283 -9.03 17.56 -1.48
C VAL A 283 -8.01 16.47 -1.13
N GLY A 284 -8.39 15.53 -0.26
CA GLY A 284 -7.52 14.43 0.16
C GLY A 284 -7.01 13.57 -1.00
N ARG A 285 -5.73 13.19 -0.99
CA ARG A 285 -5.14 12.32 -2.04
C ARG A 285 -5.87 10.99 -2.19
N SER A 286 -6.27 10.39 -1.07
CA SER A 286 -7.00 9.12 -1.04
C SER A 286 -8.40 9.25 -1.61
N THR A 287 -9.09 10.37 -1.39
CA THR A 287 -10.44 10.61 -1.93
C THR A 287 -10.41 10.83 -3.43
N ILE A 288 -9.46 11.62 -3.95
CA ILE A 288 -9.24 11.79 -5.39
C ILE A 288 -8.95 10.43 -6.04
N GLN A 289 -8.07 9.64 -5.44
CA GLN A 289 -7.73 8.31 -5.96
C GLN A 289 -8.93 7.35 -5.99
N ARG A 290 -9.81 7.40 -4.98
CA ARG A 290 -11.03 6.57 -4.95
C ARG A 290 -12.06 7.01 -5.99
N ALA A 291 -12.15 8.31 -6.27
CA ALA A 291 -12.98 8.83 -7.37
C ALA A 291 -12.45 8.38 -8.73
N LEU A 292 -11.14 8.49 -8.97
CA LEU A 292 -10.50 8.02 -10.21
C LEU A 292 -10.66 6.51 -10.45
N LYS A 293 -10.72 5.72 -9.38
CA LYS A 293 -11.01 4.27 -9.44
C LYS A 293 -12.49 3.93 -9.62
N GLY A 294 -13.37 4.93 -9.67
CA GLY A 294 -14.81 4.73 -9.74
C GLY A 294 -15.44 4.17 -8.45
N ILE A 295 -14.74 4.20 -7.32
CA ILE A 295 -15.31 3.79 -6.01
C ILE A 295 -16.21 4.90 -5.46
N TYR A 296 -15.87 6.16 -5.76
CA TYR A 296 -16.69 7.32 -5.47
C TYR A 296 -17.08 8.01 -6.76
N VAL A 297 -18.26 8.64 -6.76
CA VAL A 297 -18.77 9.40 -7.91
C VAL A 297 -18.10 10.78 -7.99
N THR A 298 -17.84 11.39 -6.84
CA THR A 298 -17.24 12.74 -6.70
C THR A 298 -16.17 12.72 -5.62
N ALA A 299 -15.25 13.68 -5.66
CA ALA A 299 -14.34 13.95 -4.55
C ALA A 299 -14.17 15.45 -4.34
N GLY A 300 -14.43 15.92 -3.12
CA GLY A 300 -14.27 17.32 -2.72
C GLY A 300 -15.10 18.30 -3.56
N GLY A 301 -16.28 17.88 -4.03
CA GLY A 301 -17.15 18.71 -4.85
C GLY A 301 -16.88 18.65 -6.36
N TYR A 302 -15.90 17.86 -6.82
CA TYR A 302 -15.53 17.80 -8.24
C TYR A 302 -15.60 16.38 -8.81
N LEU A 303 -15.61 16.30 -10.14
CA LEU A 303 -15.43 15.08 -10.90
C LEU A 303 -13.97 14.94 -11.35
N TRP A 304 -13.49 13.70 -11.44
CA TRP A 304 -12.08 13.41 -11.67
C TRP A 304 -11.92 12.32 -12.72
N GLN A 305 -11.04 12.54 -13.69
CA GLN A 305 -10.68 11.55 -14.71
C GLN A 305 -9.16 11.57 -14.98
N HIS A 306 -8.60 10.43 -15.37
CA HIS A 306 -7.24 10.35 -15.89
C HIS A 306 -7.13 11.01 -17.28
N GLY A 307 -5.96 11.58 -17.57
CA GLY A 307 -5.68 12.25 -18.83
C GLY A 307 -6.09 13.72 -18.85
N GLU A 308 -6.33 14.28 -20.04
CA GLU A 308 -6.48 15.72 -20.28
C GLU A 308 -7.75 16.11 -21.06
N ALA A 309 -8.73 15.19 -21.13
CA ALA A 309 -9.94 15.39 -21.93
C ALA A 309 -10.67 16.68 -21.56
N LEU A 310 -11.20 17.41 -22.55
CA LEU A 310 -11.94 18.66 -22.33
C LEU A 310 -13.32 18.43 -21.72
N ARG A 311 -13.93 17.29 -22.02
CA ARG A 311 -15.24 16.88 -21.50
C ARG A 311 -15.20 15.46 -20.95
N MET A 312 -15.91 15.27 -19.84
CA MET A 312 -16.12 13.98 -19.20
C MET A 312 -17.49 13.40 -19.59
N ASP A 313 -17.54 12.10 -19.91
CA ASP A 313 -18.83 11.41 -20.08
C ASP A 313 -19.44 11.08 -18.70
N LEU A 314 -20.64 11.60 -18.45
CA LEU A 314 -21.37 11.41 -17.20
C LEU A 314 -22.23 10.13 -17.20
N ARG A 315 -22.46 9.49 -18.35
CA ARG A 315 -23.31 8.28 -18.46
C ARG A 315 -22.86 7.14 -17.53
N PRO A 316 -21.56 6.82 -17.42
CA PRO A 316 -21.10 5.77 -16.49
C PRO A 316 -21.38 6.13 -15.03
N LEU A 317 -21.23 7.41 -14.66
CA LEU A 317 -21.41 7.88 -13.28
C LEU A 317 -22.87 7.76 -12.80
N LYS A 318 -23.84 7.93 -13.71
CA LYS A 318 -25.28 7.79 -13.42
C LYS A 318 -25.68 6.36 -13.03
N LYS A 319 -24.94 5.36 -13.50
CA LYS A 319 -25.19 3.94 -13.19
C LYS A 319 -24.57 3.50 -11.86
N HIS A 320 -23.80 4.36 -11.20
CA HIS A 320 -23.07 4.01 -9.98
C HIS A 320 -24.03 3.87 -8.79
N ALA A 321 -23.84 2.84 -7.94
CA ALA A 321 -24.72 2.55 -6.80
C ALA A 321 -24.90 3.73 -5.83
N ARG A 322 -23.88 4.59 -5.72
CA ARG A 322 -23.87 5.80 -4.88
C ARG A 322 -24.20 7.10 -5.62
N PHE A 323 -24.74 7.02 -6.84
CA PHE A 323 -25.05 8.21 -7.64
C PHE A 323 -26.06 9.11 -6.94
N ASN A 324 -27.19 8.56 -6.50
CA ASN A 324 -28.29 9.33 -5.89
C ASN A 324 -27.88 10.07 -4.61
N THR A 325 -26.94 9.51 -3.84
CA THR A 325 -26.43 10.12 -2.60
C THR A 325 -25.17 10.98 -2.82
N SER A 326 -24.63 11.02 -4.05
CA SER A 326 -23.46 11.81 -4.37
C SER A 326 -23.81 13.28 -4.64
N ALA A 327 -22.82 14.16 -4.50
CA ALA A 327 -22.99 15.58 -4.84
C ALA A 327 -23.43 15.80 -6.31
N LEU A 328 -22.96 14.96 -7.25
CA LEU A 328 -23.41 15.01 -8.65
C LEU A 328 -24.89 14.62 -8.79
N GLY A 329 -25.34 13.59 -8.07
CA GLY A 329 -26.74 13.15 -8.09
C GLY A 329 -27.67 14.22 -7.52
N LEU A 330 -27.30 14.79 -6.38
CA LEU A 330 -28.04 15.91 -5.77
C LEU A 330 -28.09 17.14 -6.68
N TYR A 331 -26.97 17.49 -7.32
CA TYR A 331 -26.92 18.58 -8.29
C TYR A 331 -27.84 18.34 -9.48
N ILE A 332 -27.81 17.14 -10.07
CA ILE A 332 -28.67 16.79 -11.22
C ILE A 332 -30.15 16.83 -10.81
N LYS A 333 -30.49 16.35 -9.61
CA LYS A 333 -31.85 16.41 -9.08
C LYS A 333 -32.33 17.85 -8.92
N ALA A 334 -31.55 18.70 -8.23
CA ALA A 334 -31.89 20.11 -8.03
C ALA A 334 -32.00 20.89 -9.34
N LYS A 335 -31.15 20.59 -10.33
CA LYS A 335 -31.23 21.19 -11.67
C LYS A 335 -32.50 20.80 -12.41
N ARG A 336 -32.95 19.55 -12.26
CA ARG A 336 -34.23 19.10 -12.84
C ARG A 336 -35.42 19.77 -12.19
N GLU A 337 -35.45 19.85 -10.86
CA GLU A 337 -36.52 20.53 -10.12
C GLU A 337 -36.68 22.00 -10.57
N LYS A 338 -35.57 22.74 -10.68
CA LYS A 338 -35.58 24.11 -11.22
C LYS A 338 -36.08 24.19 -12.67
N ASN A 339 -35.76 23.20 -13.50
CA ASN A 339 -36.27 23.15 -14.86
C ASN A 339 -37.79 22.89 -14.89
N ILE A 340 -38.29 22.00 -14.03
CA ILE A 340 -39.73 21.72 -13.90
C ILE A 340 -40.50 22.95 -13.44
N GLU A 341 -39.99 23.67 -12.44
CA GLU A 341 -40.56 24.94 -11.97
C GLU A 341 -40.65 25.95 -13.12
N LYS A 342 -39.54 26.14 -13.86
CA LYS A 342 -39.50 27.03 -15.02
C LYS A 342 -40.46 26.63 -16.15
N ILE A 343 -40.69 25.33 -16.33
CA ILE A 343 -41.66 24.80 -17.30
C ILE A 343 -43.09 25.08 -16.81
N ALA A 344 -43.36 24.83 -15.53
CA ALA A 344 -44.67 25.06 -14.92
C ALA A 344 -45.08 26.55 -14.99
N ASP A 345 -44.15 27.46 -14.69
CA ASP A 345 -44.39 28.90 -14.79
C ASP A 345 -44.79 29.32 -16.21
N ARG A 346 -44.13 28.75 -17.23
CA ARG A 346 -44.44 29.04 -18.64
C ARG A 346 -45.78 28.46 -19.07
N ILE A 347 -46.11 27.23 -18.65
CA ILE A 347 -47.41 26.62 -18.97
C ILE A 347 -48.56 27.38 -18.27
N SER A 348 -48.37 27.77 -17.00
CA SER A 348 -49.35 28.57 -16.25
C SER A 348 -49.58 29.94 -16.89
N ALA A 349 -48.52 30.56 -17.45
CA ALA A 349 -48.65 31.80 -18.21
C ALA A 349 -49.47 31.64 -19.52
N GLU A 350 -49.42 30.47 -20.17
CA GLU A 350 -50.21 30.16 -21.37
C GLU A 350 -51.63 29.65 -21.06
N SER A 351 -51.93 29.27 -19.81
CA SER A 351 -53.21 28.68 -19.41
C SER A 351 -53.59 29.10 -17.98
N PRO A 352 -54.35 30.21 -17.80
CA PRO A 352 -54.59 30.83 -16.49
C PRO A 352 -55.48 30.02 -15.54
N ASN A 353 -56.02 28.87 -15.97
CA ASN A 353 -56.93 28.04 -15.18
C ASN A 353 -56.23 27.11 -14.16
N ILE A 354 -54.89 27.00 -14.18
CA ILE A 354 -54.13 26.15 -13.24
C ILE A 354 -52.98 26.96 -12.63
N SER A 355 -52.87 26.96 -11.30
CA SER A 355 -51.80 27.65 -10.59
C SER A 355 -50.44 26.98 -10.81
N ALA A 356 -49.35 27.77 -10.84
CA ALA A 356 -48.00 27.26 -11.05
C ALA A 356 -47.62 26.14 -10.05
N ASN A 357 -48.00 26.26 -8.78
CA ASN A 357 -47.73 25.24 -7.76
C ASN A 357 -48.45 23.91 -8.07
N ALA A 358 -49.74 23.96 -8.40
CA ALA A 358 -50.47 22.75 -8.79
C ALA A 358 -49.87 22.10 -10.05
N MET A 359 -49.44 22.92 -11.02
CA MET A 359 -48.77 22.45 -12.22
C MET A 359 -47.42 21.78 -11.90
N THR A 360 -46.62 22.31 -10.97
CA THR A 360 -45.37 21.66 -10.55
C THR A 360 -45.58 20.28 -9.93
N ASP A 361 -46.62 20.11 -9.11
CA ASP A 361 -46.92 18.82 -8.46
C ASP A 361 -47.38 17.77 -9.49
N LEU A 362 -48.19 18.17 -10.47
CA LEU A 362 -48.59 17.32 -11.59
C LEU A 362 -47.38 16.86 -12.41
N LEU A 363 -46.47 17.78 -12.75
CA LEU A 363 -45.27 17.46 -13.51
C LEU A 363 -44.32 16.53 -12.73
N LYS A 364 -44.14 16.75 -11.42
CA LYS A 364 -43.35 15.84 -10.56
C LYS A 364 -43.95 14.43 -10.52
N LYS A 365 -45.28 14.32 -10.40
CA LYS A 365 -45.99 13.03 -10.40
C LYS A 365 -45.88 12.31 -11.74
N ALA A 366 -46.05 13.04 -12.85
CA ALA A 366 -45.87 12.51 -14.20
C ALA A 366 -44.43 12.05 -14.45
N GLU A 367 -43.43 12.81 -13.97
CA GLU A 367 -42.01 12.44 -14.09
C GLU A 367 -41.71 11.17 -13.28
N GLN A 368 -42.17 11.08 -12.04
CA GLN A 368 -41.93 9.90 -11.20
C GLN A 368 -42.52 8.61 -11.81
N ASN A 369 -43.73 8.69 -12.37
CA ASN A 369 -44.37 7.58 -13.08
C ASN A 369 -43.65 7.22 -14.40
N GLY A 370 -43.03 8.22 -15.06
CA GLY A 370 -42.34 8.03 -16.33
C GLY A 370 -40.85 7.67 -16.22
N ILE A 371 -40.17 7.99 -15.11
CA ILE A 371 -38.77 7.61 -14.85
C ILE A 371 -38.60 6.08 -14.86
N GLU A 372 -39.62 5.33 -14.46
CA GLU A 372 -39.62 3.86 -14.48
C GLU A 372 -39.76 3.27 -15.89
N LYS A 373 -40.29 4.01 -16.87
CA LYS A 373 -40.76 3.46 -18.17
C LYS A 373 -40.34 4.23 -19.44
N GLY A 374 -39.73 5.42 -19.32
CA GLY A 374 -39.14 6.19 -20.43
C GLY A 374 -39.95 7.40 -20.92
N LYS A 375 -39.35 8.22 -21.80
CA LYS A 375 -39.92 9.52 -22.28
C LYS A 375 -41.27 9.39 -22.99
N ILE A 376 -41.51 8.30 -23.73
CA ILE A 376 -42.79 8.09 -24.44
C ILE A 376 -43.95 7.88 -23.44
N THR A 377 -43.69 7.15 -22.35
CA THR A 377 -44.69 6.92 -21.29
C THR A 377 -45.01 8.21 -20.53
N VAL A 378 -44.02 9.09 -20.32
CA VAL A 378 -44.26 10.43 -19.76
C VAL A 378 -45.27 11.20 -20.61
N VAL A 379 -45.06 11.23 -21.94
CA VAL A 379 -45.98 11.91 -22.88
C VAL A 379 -47.38 11.30 -22.81
N LYS A 380 -47.49 9.96 -22.80
CA LYS A 380 -48.80 9.28 -22.70
C LYS A 380 -49.53 9.63 -21.42
N ASN A 381 -48.85 9.68 -20.28
CA ASN A 381 -49.47 10.03 -19.00
C ASN A 381 -49.89 11.51 -18.99
N LEU A 382 -49.06 12.43 -19.51
CA LEU A 382 -49.39 13.86 -19.60
C LEU A 382 -50.67 14.09 -20.42
N LEU A 383 -50.84 13.40 -21.55
CA LEU A 383 -52.03 13.49 -22.39
C LEU A 383 -53.24 12.81 -21.73
N ALA A 384 -53.12 11.52 -21.38
CA ALA A 384 -54.26 10.69 -20.99
C ALA A 384 -54.68 10.82 -19.53
N GLU A 385 -53.72 10.95 -18.59
CA GLU A 385 -54.01 11.02 -17.15
C GLU A 385 -54.16 12.46 -16.65
N PHE A 386 -53.47 13.41 -17.29
CA PHE A 386 -53.40 14.80 -16.83
C PHE A 386 -54.08 15.81 -17.79
N GLY A 387 -54.59 15.36 -18.94
CA GLY A 387 -55.40 16.19 -19.85
C GLY A 387 -54.62 17.31 -20.56
N PHE A 388 -53.31 17.16 -20.73
CA PHE A 388 -52.48 18.17 -21.41
C PHE A 388 -52.81 18.22 -22.91
N THR A 389 -52.75 19.40 -23.51
CA THR A 389 -52.74 19.52 -24.98
C THR A 389 -51.42 19.02 -25.57
N ASP A 390 -51.41 18.66 -26.85
CA ASP A 390 -50.19 18.24 -27.57
C ASP A 390 -49.02 19.21 -27.39
N LYS A 391 -49.30 20.52 -27.42
CA LYS A 391 -48.27 21.56 -27.25
C LYS A 391 -47.75 21.59 -25.81
N GLN A 392 -48.63 21.51 -24.82
CA GLN A 392 -48.24 21.47 -23.41
C GLN A 392 -47.45 20.20 -23.07
N ALA A 393 -47.87 19.04 -23.58
CA ALA A 393 -47.18 17.77 -23.39
C ALA A 393 -45.81 17.74 -24.11
N ALA A 394 -45.72 18.30 -25.32
CA ALA A 394 -44.46 18.46 -26.06
C ALA A 394 -43.46 19.34 -25.32
N TYR A 395 -43.96 20.46 -24.81
CA TYR A 395 -43.16 21.41 -24.04
C TYR A 395 -42.67 20.78 -22.73
N ALA A 396 -43.56 20.12 -21.98
CA ALA A 396 -43.24 19.48 -20.70
C ALA A 396 -42.27 18.29 -20.83
N ALA A 397 -42.40 17.49 -21.89
CA ALA A 397 -41.53 16.32 -22.11
C ALA A 397 -40.21 16.64 -22.85
N GLU A 398 -40.03 17.90 -23.28
CA GLU A 398 -38.94 18.35 -24.17
C GLU A 398 -38.84 17.49 -25.45
N VAL A 399 -39.98 17.28 -26.12
CA VAL A 399 -40.09 16.49 -27.34
C VAL A 399 -40.77 17.34 -28.42
N PRO A 400 -40.37 17.24 -29.72
CA PRO A 400 -41.07 17.95 -30.79
C PRO A 400 -42.58 17.64 -30.80
N VAL A 401 -43.40 18.66 -31.07
CA VAL A 401 -44.87 18.55 -31.10
C VAL A 401 -45.34 17.46 -32.05
N ASP A 402 -44.65 17.25 -33.17
CA ASP A 402 -44.98 16.22 -34.16
C ASP A 402 -44.86 14.79 -33.62
N VAL A 403 -43.93 14.56 -32.69
CA VAL A 403 -43.79 13.25 -32.01
C VAL A 403 -44.95 13.04 -31.04
N VAL A 404 -45.37 14.09 -30.33
CA VAL A 404 -46.51 14.03 -29.41
C VAL A 404 -47.81 13.78 -30.16
N ARG A 405 -48.03 14.44 -31.30
CA ARG A 405 -49.19 14.20 -32.18
C ARG A 405 -49.29 12.75 -32.65
N ARG A 406 -48.16 12.14 -33.03
CA ARG A 406 -48.12 10.71 -33.38
C ARG A 406 -48.56 9.84 -32.20
N ILE A 407 -48.04 10.13 -31.00
CA ILE A 407 -48.39 9.40 -29.77
C ILE A 407 -49.89 9.60 -29.42
N SER A 408 -50.44 10.81 -29.58
CA SER A 408 -51.86 11.08 -29.35
C SER A 408 -52.73 10.28 -30.32
N SER A 409 -52.40 10.29 -31.62
CA SER A 409 -53.16 9.52 -32.62
C SER A 409 -53.16 8.01 -32.37
N GLU A 410 -52.08 7.46 -31.81
CA GLU A 410 -52.00 6.05 -31.40
C GLU A 410 -52.80 5.74 -30.13
N LEU A 411 -53.03 6.72 -29.25
CA LEU A 411 -53.87 6.60 -28.07
C LEU A 411 -55.35 6.61 -28.46
N ASP A 412 -55.74 7.51 -29.35
CA ASP A 412 -57.12 7.66 -29.84
C ASP A 412 -57.56 6.47 -30.73
N ALA A 413 -56.61 5.80 -31.38
CA ALA A 413 -56.88 4.63 -32.23
C ALA A 413 -57.11 3.31 -31.46
N ARG A 414 -57.02 3.30 -30.12
CA ARG A 414 -57.34 2.10 -29.32
C ARG A 414 -58.83 2.08 -28.99
N PRO A 415 -59.58 1.04 -29.39
CA PRO A 415 -60.97 0.90 -28.95
C PRO A 415 -60.97 0.71 -27.43
N THR A 416 -61.75 1.55 -26.74
CA THR A 416 -62.06 1.39 -25.31
C THR A 416 -62.68 0.01 -25.10
N SER A 417 -61.93 -0.88 -24.44
CA SER A 417 -62.40 -2.20 -23.98
C SER A 417 -63.15 -2.08 -22.67
#